data_AF-A0ABD6C4N1-F1
#
_entry.id   AF-A0ABD6C4N1-F1
#
_cell.length_a   1.000
_cell.length_b   1.000
_cell.length_c   1.000
_cell.angle_alpha   90.00
_cell.angle_beta   90.00
_cell.angle_gamma   90.00
#
_symmetry.space_group_name_H-M   'P 1'
#
loop_
_entity.id
_entity.type
_entity.pdbx_description
1 polymer ?
#
loop_
_entity_poly.entity_id
_entity_poly.type
_entity_poly.pdbx_seq_one_letter_code
_entity_poly.pdbx_strand_id
1 'polypeptide(L)'
;MSRHSEEQPLRDNIEPPELLDGDDPYANVDINRLPDWWRDAVVEFREHDLPPYQPPRLVDGTLVPPLADELETAYGVEIQLMGLDVAHGDAWEIQVDGDVVATVDRERTSDGYTRYEMTSERFIKIVEGKVRTSPNSSSLGDRG
;
A
#
# COMPACT_ATOMS: atom_id res chain seq x y z
N MET A 1 -40.19 -38.26 23.20
CA MET A 1 -40.63 -37.29 22.18
C MET A 1 -39.69 -36.10 22.25
N SER A 2 -38.76 -36.04 21.30
CA SER A 2 -37.80 -34.97 21.13
C SER A 2 -38.52 -33.70 20.69
N ARG A 3 -38.21 -32.55 21.30
CA ARG A 3 -38.55 -31.24 20.74
C ARG A 3 -37.24 -30.50 20.46
N HIS A 4 -37.03 -30.30 19.16
CA HIS A 4 -36.12 -29.39 18.47
C HIS A 4 -35.84 -28.11 19.28
N SER A 5 -34.57 -27.80 19.58
CA SER A 5 -33.61 -27.05 18.73
C SER A 5 -33.90 -25.55 18.68
N GLU A 6 -33.05 -24.82 19.40
CA GLU A 6 -32.35 -23.60 18.97
C GLU A 6 -33.19 -22.36 18.58
N GLU A 7 -33.46 -21.53 19.59
CA GLU A 7 -33.60 -20.08 19.38
C GLU A 7 -32.22 -19.43 19.54
N GLN A 8 -31.46 -19.35 18.45
CA GLN A 8 -30.39 -18.36 18.31
C GLN A 8 -31.04 -17.11 17.69
N PRO A 9 -31.00 -15.93 18.35
CA PRO A 9 -31.46 -14.71 17.69
C PRO A 9 -30.49 -14.39 16.56
N LEU A 10 -31.06 -14.34 15.35
CA LEU A 10 -30.49 -13.90 14.09
C LEU A 10 -29.63 -12.63 14.31
N ARG A 11 -28.34 -12.82 14.52
CA ARG A 11 -27.35 -11.82 14.12
C ARG A 11 -27.30 -11.87 12.60
N ASP A 12 -26.93 -10.75 12.00
CA ASP A 12 -26.75 -10.55 10.56
C ASP A 12 -27.98 -9.94 9.87
N ASN A 13 -28.46 -8.83 10.44
CA ASN A 13 -28.97 -7.72 9.65
C ASN A 13 -27.94 -6.57 9.65
N ILE A 14 -26.68 -6.92 9.33
CA ILE A 14 -25.72 -5.92 8.84
C ILE A 14 -26.06 -5.79 7.37
N GLU A 15 -26.93 -4.83 7.03
CA GLU A 15 -26.97 -4.35 5.65
C GLU A 15 -25.53 -3.99 5.27
N PRO A 16 -24.99 -4.49 4.13
CA PRO A 16 -23.75 -3.97 3.60
C PRO A 16 -23.91 -2.44 3.57
N PRO A 17 -22.92 -1.67 4.04
CA PRO A 17 -23.01 -0.22 3.93
C PRO A 17 -23.33 0.07 2.48
N GLU A 18 -24.42 0.82 2.23
CA GLU A 18 -24.75 1.32 0.90
C GLU A 18 -23.47 1.95 0.35
N LEU A 19 -22.82 1.26 -0.59
CA LEU A 19 -21.70 1.78 -1.34
C LEU A 19 -22.24 3.04 -2.00
N LEU A 20 -21.90 4.19 -1.42
CA LEU A 20 -22.42 5.48 -1.82
C LEU A 20 -22.29 5.59 -3.34
N ASP A 21 -23.42 5.60 -4.04
CA ASP A 21 -23.58 5.76 -5.49
C ASP A 21 -23.06 7.14 -6.01
N GLY A 22 -22.15 7.80 -5.30
CA GLY A 22 -21.90 9.23 -5.40
C GLY A 22 -20.50 9.69 -5.79
N ASP A 23 -19.45 8.85 -5.73
CA ASP A 23 -18.09 9.35 -6.01
C ASP A 23 -17.17 8.23 -6.53
N ASP A 24 -17.50 7.61 -7.68
CA ASP A 24 -16.47 6.86 -8.41
C ASP A 24 -15.45 7.87 -8.98
N PRO A 25 -14.22 7.97 -8.44
CA PRO A 25 -13.22 8.92 -8.91
C PRO A 25 -12.80 8.64 -10.36
N TYR A 26 -13.17 7.47 -10.91
CA TYR A 26 -12.88 7.07 -12.27
C TYR A 26 -14.06 7.22 -13.23
N ALA A 27 -15.22 7.76 -12.81
CA ALA A 27 -16.41 7.90 -13.66
C ALA A 27 -16.14 8.66 -14.97
N ASN A 28 -15.21 9.61 -14.94
CA ASN A 28 -14.80 10.42 -16.10
C ASN A 28 -13.33 10.22 -16.49
N VAL A 29 -12.68 9.16 -15.98
CA VAL A 29 -11.27 8.87 -16.25
C VAL A 29 -11.18 7.65 -17.17
N ASP A 30 -10.47 7.79 -18.29
CA ASP A 30 -10.11 6.64 -19.12
C ASP A 30 -9.00 5.84 -18.43
N ILE A 31 -9.38 4.83 -17.65
CA ILE A 31 -8.46 3.99 -16.89
C ILE A 31 -7.44 3.25 -17.77
N ASN A 32 -7.72 3.09 -19.07
CA ASN A 32 -6.78 2.47 -20.01
C ASN A 32 -5.55 3.34 -20.28
N ARG A 33 -5.62 4.64 -19.94
CA ARG A 33 -4.50 5.58 -20.02
C ARG A 33 -3.70 5.68 -18.73
N LEU A 34 -4.17 5.06 -17.65
CA LEU A 34 -3.41 4.98 -16.42
C LEU A 34 -2.22 4.02 -16.58
N PRO A 35 -1.16 4.17 -15.78
CA PRO A 35 -0.12 3.15 -15.66
C PRO A 35 -0.71 1.78 -15.36
N ASP A 36 -0.08 0.72 -15.87
CA ASP A 36 -0.60 -0.65 -15.77
C ASP A 36 -0.89 -1.05 -14.31
N TRP A 37 0.05 -0.83 -13.38
CA TRP A 37 -0.15 -1.14 -11.96
C TRP A 37 -1.39 -0.47 -11.35
N TRP A 38 -1.72 0.76 -11.78
CA TRP A 38 -2.85 1.50 -11.25
C TRP A 38 -4.14 0.98 -11.88
N ARG A 39 -4.15 0.76 -13.19
CA ARG A 39 -5.29 0.16 -13.89
C ARG A 39 -5.63 -1.21 -13.30
N ASP A 40 -4.63 -2.06 -13.10
CA ASP A 40 -4.80 -3.41 -12.58
C ASP A 40 -5.40 -3.35 -11.16
N ALA A 41 -4.91 -2.46 -10.30
CA ALA A 41 -5.48 -2.26 -8.97
C ALA A 41 -6.94 -1.73 -9.02
N VAL A 42 -7.28 -0.85 -9.96
CA VAL A 42 -8.66 -0.37 -10.14
C VAL A 42 -9.58 -1.50 -10.59
N VAL A 43 -9.14 -2.34 -11.53
CA VAL A 43 -9.89 -3.50 -12.01
C VAL A 43 -10.11 -4.50 -10.88
N GLU A 44 -9.04 -4.87 -10.17
CA GLU A 44 -9.10 -5.80 -9.03
C GLU A 44 -10.12 -5.35 -7.97
N PHE A 45 -10.07 -4.07 -7.58
CA PHE A 45 -11.00 -3.55 -6.58
C PHE A 45 -12.46 -3.61 -7.06
N ARG A 46 -12.72 -3.37 -8.34
CA ARG A 46 -14.05 -3.47 -8.93
C ARG A 46 -14.54 -4.91 -9.01
N GLU A 47 -13.67 -5.85 -9.36
CA GLU A 47 -14.00 -7.29 -9.42
C GLU A 47 -14.37 -7.86 -8.05
N HIS A 48 -13.90 -7.24 -6.98
CA HIS A 48 -14.16 -7.63 -5.59
C HIS A 48 -15.24 -6.78 -4.87
N ASP A 49 -15.98 -5.93 -5.60
CA ASP A 49 -16.97 -5.01 -5.02
C ASP A 49 -16.41 -4.15 -3.86
N LEU A 50 -15.13 -3.78 -3.94
CA LEU A 50 -14.45 -2.95 -2.95
C LEU A 50 -14.64 -1.45 -3.26
N PRO A 51 -14.52 -0.56 -2.26
CA PRO A 51 -14.50 0.89 -2.48
C PRO A 51 -13.45 1.27 -3.53
N PRO A 52 -13.70 2.26 -4.43
CA PRO A 52 -12.79 2.58 -5.51
C PRO A 52 -11.33 2.72 -5.06
N TYR A 53 -10.43 1.98 -5.71
CA TYR A 53 -9.01 2.03 -5.38
C TYR A 53 -8.50 3.46 -5.50
N GLN A 54 -7.84 3.99 -4.48
CA GLN A 54 -7.06 5.20 -4.58
C GLN A 54 -5.61 4.92 -4.14
N PRO A 55 -4.60 5.27 -4.96
CA PRO A 55 -3.22 4.93 -4.66
C PRO A 55 -2.72 5.56 -3.36
N PRO A 56 -1.85 4.87 -2.62
CA PRO A 56 -1.26 5.42 -1.41
C PRO A 56 -0.36 6.63 -1.70
N ARG A 57 -0.32 7.55 -0.74
CA ARG A 57 0.41 8.82 -0.85
C ARG A 57 1.25 9.10 0.39
N LEU A 58 2.31 9.87 0.20
CA LEU A 58 3.04 10.57 1.25
C LEU A 58 2.30 11.85 1.66
N VAL A 59 2.67 12.48 2.79
CA VAL A 59 1.97 13.69 3.28
C VAL A 59 2.06 14.87 2.34
N ASP A 60 3.07 14.88 1.47
CA ASP A 60 3.24 15.90 0.42
C ASP A 60 2.44 15.60 -0.86
N GLY A 61 1.62 14.54 -0.85
CA GLY A 61 0.78 14.14 -1.98
C GLY A 61 1.48 13.26 -3.00
N THR A 62 2.77 12.96 -2.82
CA THR A 62 3.53 12.10 -3.74
C THR A 62 2.99 10.68 -3.71
N LEU A 63 2.75 10.08 -4.88
CA LEU A 63 2.33 8.69 -5.00
C LEU A 63 3.47 7.77 -4.59
N VAL A 64 3.20 6.84 -3.68
CA VAL A 64 4.22 5.90 -3.20
C VAL A 64 4.68 4.93 -4.29
N PRO A 65 3.80 4.27 -5.08
CA PRO A 65 4.25 3.24 -6.00
C PRO A 65 5.23 3.75 -7.09
N PRO A 66 4.98 4.89 -7.78
CA PRO A 66 5.94 5.43 -8.73
C PRO A 66 7.26 5.88 -8.10
N LEU A 67 7.22 6.45 -6.89
CA LEU A 67 8.44 6.87 -6.20
C LEU A 67 9.29 5.66 -5.77
N ALA A 68 8.65 4.59 -5.30
CA ALA A 68 9.33 3.35 -4.95
C ALA A 68 9.99 2.75 -6.20
N ASP A 69 9.26 2.57 -7.29
CA ASP A 69 9.76 2.01 -8.56
C ASP A 69 10.95 2.82 -9.12
N GLU A 70 10.90 4.16 -9.03
CA GLU A 70 12.01 5.03 -9.42
C GLU A 70 13.27 4.76 -8.60
N LEU A 71 13.15 4.65 -7.27
CA LEU A 71 14.28 4.43 -6.37
C LEU A 71 14.82 2.99 -6.46
N GLU A 72 13.93 2.00 -6.58
CA GLU A 72 14.28 0.60 -6.82
C GLU A 72 15.08 0.46 -8.11
N THR A 73 14.62 1.08 -9.20
CA THR A 73 15.33 1.08 -10.49
C THR A 73 16.65 1.83 -10.40
N ALA A 74 16.68 3.00 -9.75
CA ALA A 74 17.88 3.83 -9.65
C ALA A 74 19.01 3.17 -8.85
N TYR A 75 18.66 2.41 -7.81
CA TYR A 75 19.64 1.81 -6.90
C TYR A 75 19.77 0.29 -7.00
N GLY A 76 18.90 -0.38 -7.76
CA GLY A 76 18.88 -1.83 -7.89
C GLY A 76 18.52 -2.53 -6.57
N VAL A 77 17.56 -1.99 -5.84
CA VAL A 77 17.08 -2.49 -4.54
C VAL A 77 15.60 -2.85 -4.61
N GLU A 78 15.10 -3.60 -3.64
CA GLU A 78 13.67 -3.83 -3.41
C GLU A 78 13.18 -3.01 -2.21
N ILE A 79 12.07 -2.29 -2.34
CA ILE A 79 11.49 -1.44 -1.30
C ILE A 79 10.10 -1.95 -0.94
N GLN A 80 9.89 -2.26 0.35
CA GLN A 80 8.61 -2.72 0.85
C GLN A 80 8.12 -1.82 1.99
N LEU A 81 6.85 -1.41 1.91
CA LEU A 81 6.13 -0.78 3.02
C LEU A 81 5.14 -1.82 3.55
N MET A 82 5.39 -2.36 4.73
CA MET A 82 4.55 -3.43 5.26
C MET A 82 4.38 -3.33 6.78
N GLY A 83 3.22 -3.78 7.25
CA GLY A 83 2.97 -3.95 8.67
C GLY A 83 3.34 -5.37 9.09
N LEU A 84 4.45 -5.54 9.79
CA LEU A 84 4.77 -6.81 10.47
C LEU A 84 4.21 -6.77 11.90
N ASP A 85 3.33 -7.73 12.24
CA ASP A 85 2.71 -7.88 13.57
C ASP A 85 1.97 -6.64 14.11
N VAL A 86 1.44 -5.80 13.21
CA VAL A 86 0.75 -4.55 13.58
C VAL A 86 -0.74 -4.75 13.87
N ALA A 87 -1.20 -4.20 14.99
CA ALA A 87 -2.62 -3.93 15.20
C ALA A 87 -3.11 -2.83 14.25
N HIS A 88 -4.43 -2.68 14.13
CA HIS A 88 -5.02 -1.62 13.33
C HIS A 88 -4.59 -0.24 13.87
N GLY A 89 -3.80 0.49 13.07
CA GLY A 89 -3.27 1.82 13.42
C GLY A 89 -1.76 1.87 13.74
N ASP A 90 -1.08 0.74 13.95
CA ASP A 90 0.36 0.79 14.31
C ASP A 90 1.24 1.14 13.12
N ALA A 91 2.39 1.77 13.36
CA ALA A 91 3.34 2.12 12.31
C ALA A 91 3.73 0.93 11.43
N TRP A 92 3.89 1.17 10.13
CA TRP A 92 4.47 0.21 9.20
C TRP A 92 5.99 0.33 9.16
N GLU A 93 6.64 -0.76 8.79
CA GLU A 93 8.07 -0.76 8.48
C GLU A 93 8.28 -0.37 7.03
N ILE A 94 9.38 0.34 6.79
CA ILE A 94 9.97 0.53 5.48
C ILE A 94 11.20 -0.36 5.44
N GLN A 95 11.19 -1.31 4.51
CA GLN A 95 12.27 -2.26 4.29
C GLN A 95 12.94 -1.99 2.95
N VAL A 96 14.26 -2.14 2.91
CA VAL A 96 15.07 -2.08 1.69
C VAL A 96 15.93 -3.33 1.63
N ASP A 97 15.76 -4.15 0.60
CA ASP A 97 16.35 -5.50 0.48
C ASP A 97 16.09 -6.39 1.72
N GLY A 98 14.91 -6.24 2.32
CA GLY A 98 14.50 -6.94 3.54
C GLY A 98 15.06 -6.37 4.84
N ASP A 99 15.92 -5.36 4.80
CA ASP A 99 16.42 -4.67 6.00
C ASP A 99 15.47 -3.52 6.38
N VAL A 100 14.99 -3.50 7.62
CA VAL A 100 14.19 -2.39 8.16
C VAL A 100 15.05 -1.14 8.26
N VAL A 101 14.71 -0.12 7.46
CA VAL A 101 15.43 1.16 7.41
C VAL A 101 14.73 2.28 8.18
N ALA A 102 13.42 2.16 8.37
CA ALA A 102 12.60 3.10 9.13
C ALA A 102 11.23 2.51 9.47
N THR A 103 10.49 3.21 10.33
CA THR A 103 9.04 3.03 10.50
C THR A 103 8.28 4.27 10.05
N VAL A 104 7.00 4.10 9.72
CA VAL A 104 6.13 5.16 9.22
C VAL A 104 4.70 4.99 9.75
N ASP A 105 4.17 6.03 10.37
CA ASP A 105 2.75 6.06 10.74
C ASP A 105 1.89 6.17 9.47
N ARG A 106 0.64 5.69 9.56
CA ARG A 106 -0.30 5.77 8.44
C ARG A 106 -1.70 6.12 8.90
N GLU A 107 -2.43 6.76 8.01
CA GLU A 107 -3.86 7.02 8.16
C GLU A 107 -4.59 6.51 6.92
N ARG A 108 -5.69 5.79 7.12
CA ARG A 108 -6.65 5.56 6.05
C ARG A 108 -7.56 6.79 5.98
N THR A 109 -7.47 7.56 4.89
CA THR A 109 -8.23 8.80 4.74
C THR A 109 -9.71 8.52 4.49
N SER A 110 -10.56 9.52 4.72
CA SER A 110 -11.98 9.49 4.34
C SER A 110 -12.18 9.22 2.85
N ASP A 111 -11.22 9.64 2.03
CA ASP A 111 -11.27 9.54 0.56
C ASP A 111 -10.81 8.17 0.05
N GLY A 112 -10.51 7.22 0.95
CA GLY A 112 -10.23 5.84 0.58
C GLY A 112 -8.82 5.58 0.06
N TYR A 113 -7.82 6.41 0.42
CA TYR A 113 -6.41 6.09 0.22
C TYR A 113 -5.66 6.00 1.54
N THR A 114 -4.51 5.32 1.52
CA THR A 114 -3.59 5.30 2.66
C THR A 114 -2.64 6.48 2.52
N ARG A 115 -2.59 7.34 3.54
CA ARG A 115 -1.58 8.39 3.67
C ARG A 115 -0.52 7.94 4.66
N TYR A 116 0.73 7.93 4.24
CA TYR A 116 1.87 7.70 5.11
C TYR A 116 2.38 9.02 5.66
N GLU A 117 2.61 9.09 6.97
CA GLU A 117 3.05 10.29 7.69
C GLU A 117 4.56 10.53 7.51
N MET A 118 4.96 10.66 6.23
CA MET A 118 6.32 10.89 5.78
C MET A 118 6.29 11.68 4.47
N THR A 119 7.30 12.54 4.25
CA THR A 119 7.48 13.25 2.97
C THR A 119 8.32 12.45 1.99
N SER A 120 8.18 12.72 0.70
CA SER A 120 9.02 12.15 -0.38
C SER A 120 10.50 12.41 -0.15
N GLU A 121 10.88 13.65 0.22
CA GLU A 121 12.26 14.01 0.51
C GLU A 121 12.84 13.16 1.66
N ARG A 122 12.05 12.91 2.71
CA ARG A 122 12.50 12.09 3.83
C ARG A 122 12.64 10.63 3.41
N PHE A 123 11.68 10.12 2.65
CA PHE A 123 11.69 8.76 2.12
C PHE A 123 12.95 8.50 1.27
N ILE A 124 13.23 9.38 0.30
CA ILE A 124 14.41 9.32 -0.56
C ILE A 124 15.70 9.29 0.28
N LYS A 125 15.83 10.20 1.26
CA LYS A 125 17.03 10.25 2.13
C LYS A 125 17.26 8.97 2.93
N ILE A 126 16.19 8.29 3.35
CA ILE A 126 16.31 7.02 4.10
C ILE A 126 16.86 5.93 3.16
N VAL A 127 16.28 5.78 1.97
CA VAL A 127 16.72 4.80 0.96
C VAL A 127 18.17 5.08 0.54
N GLU A 128 18.49 6.33 0.19
CA GLU A 128 19.86 6.74 -0.13
C GLU A 128 20.85 6.43 1.01
N GLY A 129 20.43 6.65 2.26
CA GLY A 129 21.25 6.36 3.43
C GLY A 129 21.60 4.87 3.54
N LYS A 130 20.63 3.98 3.30
CA LYS A 130 20.84 2.54 3.29
C LYS A 130 21.78 2.10 2.16
N VAL A 131 21.57 2.59 0.95
CA VAL A 131 22.40 2.27 -0.22
C VAL A 131 23.85 2.75 -0.02
N ARG A 132 24.06 3.92 0.56
CA ARG A 132 25.42 4.43 0.88
C ARG A 132 26.11 3.63 1.97
N THR A 133 25.35 3.15 2.96
CA THR A 133 25.89 2.38 4.09
C THR A 133 26.13 0.92 3.73
N SER A 134 25.44 0.43 2.70
CA SER A 134 25.63 -0.90 2.12
C SER A 134 26.39 -0.70 0.80
N PRO A 135 27.70 -0.37 0.82
CA PRO A 135 28.46 -0.32 -0.42
C PRO A 135 28.31 -1.68 -1.06
N ASN A 136 27.59 -1.69 -2.18
CA ASN A 136 27.24 -2.84 -2.97
C ASN A 136 28.45 -3.78 -2.99
N SER A 137 28.33 -4.96 -2.35
CA SER A 137 29.39 -5.97 -2.30
C SER A 137 29.52 -6.65 -3.67
N SER A 138 29.67 -5.84 -4.71
CA SER A 138 30.09 -6.24 -6.04
C SER A 138 31.59 -6.01 -6.13
N SER A 139 32.35 -6.81 -5.39
CA SER A 139 33.79 -6.94 -5.61
C SER A 139 34.17 -8.41 -5.58
N LEU A 140 34.87 -8.81 -6.65
CA LEU A 140 35.59 -10.06 -6.88
C LEU A 140 34.82 -11.24 -7.48
N GLY A 141 34.62 -11.12 -8.79
CA GLY A 141 34.82 -12.22 -9.75
C GLY A 141 36.06 -12.01 -10.62
N ASP A 142 37.17 -11.50 -10.07
CA ASP A 142 38.50 -11.65 -10.70
C ASP A 142 39.08 -12.97 -10.21
N ARG A 143 38.98 -14.00 -11.05
CA ARG A 143 39.80 -15.22 -10.97
C ARG A 143 39.99 -15.82 -12.35
N GLY A 144 41.20 -15.66 -12.88
CA GLY A 144 41.83 -16.61 -13.81
C GLY A 144 42.15 -16.05 -15.18
#